data_AF-A0A3S2AMF1-F1
#
_entry.id   AF-A0A3S2AMF1-F1
#
_cell.length_a   1.000
_cell.length_b   1.000
_cell.length_c   1.000
_cell.angle_alpha   90.00
_cell.angle_beta   90.00
_cell.angle_gamma   90.00
#
_symmetry.space_group_name_H-M   'P 1'
#
loop_
_entity.id
_entity.type
_entity.pdbx_description
1 polymer ?
#
loop_
_entity_poly.entity_id
_entity_poly.type
_entity_poly.pdbx_seq_one_letter_code
_entity_poly.pdbx_strand_id
1 'polypeptide(L)' 'ANAGHAMFDLNRYTVDRLAKAGVTAEGLDRCTYAEEGLFYSYRRTTHRKEPDYGRQVSAIVLERE' A
#
# COMPACT_ATOMS: atom_id res chain seq x y z
N ALA A 1 -3.23 2.52 -23.36
CA ALA A 1 -2.44 1.55 -22.57
C ALA A 1 -1.15 1.28 -23.30
N ASN A 2 0.00 1.31 -22.61
CA ASN A 2 1.30 1.04 -23.23
C ASN A 2 1.46 -0.48 -23.36
N ALA A 3 1.87 -0.97 -24.54
CA ALA A 3 2.10 -2.39 -24.77
C ALA A 3 3.18 -2.91 -23.80
N GLY A 4 2.90 -4.03 -23.13
CA GLY A 4 3.78 -4.59 -22.10
C GLY A 4 3.68 -3.93 -20.71
N HIS A 5 2.80 -2.94 -20.53
CA HIS A 5 2.57 -2.31 -19.23
C HIS A 5 1.19 -2.66 -18.67
N ALA A 6 1.17 -3.17 -17.44
CA ALA A 6 -0.05 -3.52 -16.72
C ALA A 6 -0.17 -2.72 -15.42
N MET A 7 -1.41 -2.40 -15.05
CA MET A 7 -1.71 -1.87 -13.71
C MET A 7 -1.88 -3.04 -12.75
N PHE A 8 -1.21 -3.00 -11.60
CA PHE A 8 -1.29 -4.05 -10.60
C PHE A 8 -2.01 -3.55 -9.36
N ASP A 9 -3.09 -4.22 -9.00
CA ASP A 9 -3.83 -3.98 -7.76
C ASP A 9 -3.22 -4.81 -6.62
N LEU A 10 -2.27 -4.20 -5.92
CA LEU A 10 -1.56 -4.84 -4.80
C LEU A 10 -2.49 -5.08 -3.59
N ASN A 11 -3.43 -4.17 -3.34
CA ASN A 11 -4.35 -4.26 -2.19
C ASN A 11 -5.27 -5.46 -2.36
N ARG A 12 -5.93 -5.55 -3.53
CA ARG A 12 -6.81 -6.68 -3.84
C ARG A 12 -6.06 -8.00 -3.86
N TYR A 13 -4.88 -8.03 -4.47
CA TYR A 13 -4.05 -9.24 -4.48
C TYR A 13 -3.73 -9.73 -3.07
N THR A 14 -3.40 -8.82 -2.14
CA THR A 14 -3.10 -9.19 -0.75
C THR A 14 -4.32 -9.78 -0.03
N VAL A 15 -5.50 -9.16 -0.16
CA VAL A 15 -6.76 -9.67 0.43
C VAL A 15 -7.13 -11.02 -0.16
N ASP A 16 -7.04 -11.19 -1.49
CA ASP A 16 -7.34 -12.47 -2.15
C ASP A 16 -6.40 -13.58 -1.68
N ARG A 17 -5.13 -13.27 -1.37
CA ARG A 17 -4.16 -14.24 -0.81
C ARG A 17 -4.53 -14.65 0.62
N LEU A 18 -4.96 -13.70 1.45
CA LEU A 18 -5.42 -13.97 2.82
C LEU A 18 -6.70 -14.82 2.82
N ALA A 19 -7.67 -14.49 1.96
CA ALA A 19 -8.90 -15.25 1.80
C ALA A 19 -8.62 -16.71 1.38
N LYS A 20 -7.69 -16.92 0.44
CA LYS A 20 -7.25 -18.27 0.04
C LYS A 20 -6.57 -19.06 1.16
N ALA A 21 -6.00 -18.37 2.15
CA ALA A 21 -5.42 -18.99 3.34
C ALA A 21 -6.47 -19.25 4.45
N GLY A 22 -7.75 -18.97 4.20
CA GLY A 22 -8.82 -19.12 5.19
C GLY A 22 -8.93 -17.97 6.19
N VAL A 23 -8.26 -16.84 5.93
CA VAL A 23 -8.29 -15.66 6.79
C VAL A 23 -9.38 -14.69 6.32
N THR A 24 -10.22 -14.23 7.25
CA THR A 24 -11.14 -13.10 6.99
C THR A 24 -10.35 -11.80 7.05
N ALA A 25 -10.31 -11.05 5.95
CA ALA A 25 -9.51 -9.84 5.83
C ALA A 25 -10.23 -8.77 5.01
N GLU A 26 -9.97 -7.52 5.35
CA GLU A 26 -10.40 -6.33 4.60
C GLU A 26 -9.24 -5.36 4.43
N GLY A 27 -9.32 -4.51 3.41
CA GLY A 27 -8.35 -3.46 3.15
C GLY A 27 -8.93 -2.08 3.46
N LEU A 28 -8.06 -1.12 3.80
CA LEU A 28 -8.47 0.26 4.11
C LEU A 28 -8.94 1.06 2.88
N ASP A 29 -8.73 0.52 1.67
CA ASP A 29 -9.00 1.18 0.38
C ASP A 29 -8.38 2.58 0.26
N ARG A 30 -7.17 2.74 0.79
CA ARG A 30 -6.38 3.99 0.76
C ARG A 30 -5.22 3.88 -0.23
N CYS A 31 -4.88 4.98 -0.88
CA CYS A 31 -3.81 5.03 -1.87
C CYS A 31 -2.69 5.98 -1.44
N THR A 32 -1.51 5.43 -1.12
CA THR A 32 -0.36 6.24 -0.69
C THR A 32 0.08 7.25 -1.76
N TYR A 33 -0.06 6.91 -3.04
CA TYR A 33 0.28 7.80 -4.15
C TYR A 33 -0.68 8.98 -4.28
N ALA A 34 -1.99 8.72 -4.19
CA ALA A 34 -3.02 9.73 -4.42
C ALA A 34 -3.19 10.68 -3.22
N GLU A 35 -2.97 10.19 -2.01
CA GLU A 35 -3.36 10.89 -0.78
C GLU A 35 -2.15 11.50 -0.07
N GLU A 36 -1.52 12.44 -0.76
CA GLU A 36 -0.24 13.06 -0.38
C GLU A 36 -0.23 13.72 1.01
N GLY A 37 -1.36 14.32 1.43
CA GLY A 37 -1.47 14.97 2.74
C GLY A 37 -1.46 14.00 3.93
N LEU A 38 -1.56 12.69 3.68
CA LEU A 38 -1.65 11.66 4.72
C LEU A 38 -0.54 10.62 4.63
N PHE A 39 0.06 10.42 3.44
CA PHE A 39 1.07 9.38 3.23
C PHE A 39 2.26 9.86 2.39
N TYR A 40 3.47 9.51 2.81
CA TYR A 40 4.63 9.32 1.95
C TYR A 40 4.37 8.23 0.88
N SER A 41 4.98 8.39 -0.31
CA SER A 41 4.85 7.43 -1.41
C SER A 41 6.12 7.37 -2.26
N TYR A 42 6.77 6.20 -2.27
CA TYR A 42 7.96 5.95 -3.09
C TYR A 42 7.73 6.22 -4.59
N ARG A 43 6.58 5.80 -5.13
CA ARG A 43 6.26 6.00 -6.56
C ARG A 43 6.11 7.48 -6.89
N ARG A 44 5.50 8.27 -5.99
CA ARG A 44 5.35 9.72 -6.18
C ARG A 44 6.69 10.43 -6.14
N THR A 45 7.52 10.12 -5.15
CA THR A 45 8.90 10.62 -5.03
C THR A 45 9.72 10.28 -6.28
N THR A 46 9.61 9.04 -6.79
CA THR A 46 10.28 8.62 -8.03
C THR A 46 9.82 9.44 -9.24
N HIS A 47 8.50 9.61 -9.42
CA HIS A 47 7.95 10.43 -10.53
C HIS A 47 8.37 11.89 -10.44
N ARG A 48 8.55 12.42 -9.22
CA ARG A 48 8.99 13.80 -8.95
C ARG A 48 10.51 13.97 -8.89
N LYS A 49 11.29 12.88 -8.99
CA LYS A 49 12.75 12.88 -8.86
C LYS A 49 13.26 13.49 -7.54
N GLU A 50 12.49 13.30 -6.48
CA GLU A 50 12.90 13.70 -5.13
C GLU A 50 13.99 12.74 -4.61
N PRO A 51 14.98 13.23 -3.85
CA PRO A 51 16.13 12.42 -3.46
C PRO A 51 15.81 11.36 -2.40
N ASP A 52 14.77 11.56 -1.60
CA ASP A 52 14.34 10.63 -0.56
C ASP A 52 12.87 10.88 -0.19
N TYR A 53 12.30 9.97 0.61
CA TYR A 53 10.93 10.05 1.11
C TYR A 53 10.82 9.46 2.52
N GLY A 54 9.87 9.96 3.31
CA GLY A 54 9.56 9.38 4.62
C GLY A 54 8.95 7.98 4.50
N ARG A 55 8.87 7.25 5.62
CA ARG A 55 8.33 5.88 5.66
C ARG A 55 7.33 5.77 6.80
N GLN A 56 6.20 5.11 6.54
CA GLN A 56 5.26 4.74 7.59
C GLN A 56 5.65 3.40 8.22
N VAL A 57 5.07 3.15 9.39
CA VAL A 57 5.08 1.85 10.05
C VAL A 57 3.64 1.44 10.34
N SER A 58 3.35 0.15 10.16
CA SER A 58 2.13 -0.48 10.68
C SER A 58 2.54 -1.33 11.87
N ALA A 59 1.90 -1.14 13.02
CA ALA A 59 2.24 -1.82 14.26
C ALA A 59 0.97 -2.34 14.94
N ILE A 60 1.11 -3.47 15.64
CA ILE A 60 0.07 -4.07 16.46
C ILE A 60 0.72 -4.66 17.71
N VAL A 61 0.08 -4.51 18.86
CA VAL A 61 0.55 -5.01 20.15
C VAL A 61 -0.64 -5.45 21.01
N LEU A 62 -0.43 -6.44 21.87
CA LEU A 62 -1.34 -6.73 22.97
C LEU A 62 -0.88 -5.92 24.18
N GLU A 63 -1.75 -5.04 24.67
CA GLU A 63 -1.49 -4.28 25.90
C GLU A 63 -1.62 -5.21 27.12
N ARG A 64 -0.88 -4.90 28.18
CA ARG A 64 -1.09 -5.55 29.48
C ARG A 64 -2.22 -4.82 30.19
N GLU A 65 -3.00 -5.56 30.97
CA GLU A 65 -3.90 -4.98 31.98
C GLU A 65 -3.12 -4.24 33.07
#